data_AF-A0A7S2MW69-F1
#
_entry.id   AF-A0A7S2MW69-F1
#
_cell.length_a   1.000
_cell.length_b   1.000
_cell.length_c   1.000
_cell.angle_alpha   90.00
_cell.angle_beta   90.00
_cell.angle_gamma   90.00
#
_symmetry.space_group_name_H-M   'P 1'
#
loop_
_entity.id
_entity.type
_entity.pdbx_description
1 polymer ?
#
loop_
_entity_poly.entity_id
_entity_poly.type
_entity_poly.pdbx_seq_one_letter_code
_entity_poly.pdbx_strand_id
1 'polypeptide(L)'
;ALAAVRLLLPRRLQAQVGLSLDALNLKDALAELKSYKNPPENVRRVVVGVLCLLGHRLSGLTVWGQVQPHLKREMQRQMLDFDAASQQSAEVPWKESRKATEGLTSEEVQKKGSLAVKTMLKWLEVNRLMRHEAVAAAVVKLATPPNAPE
;
A
#
# COMPACT_ATOMS: atom_id res chain seq x y z
N ALA A 1 5.09 27.04 3.68
CA ALA A 1 5.25 26.44 5.02
C ALA A 1 4.19 25.36 5.34
N LEU A 2 2.88 25.65 5.25
CA LEU A 2 1.80 24.72 5.64
C LEU A 2 1.79 23.37 4.89
N ALA A 3 2.07 23.34 3.59
CA ALA A 3 2.13 22.10 2.81
C ALA A 3 3.26 21.15 3.26
N ALA A 4 4.41 21.68 3.69
CA ALA A 4 5.52 20.88 4.18
C ALA A 4 5.19 20.25 5.55
N VAL A 5 4.45 20.97 6.40
CA VAL A 5 3.97 20.48 7.71
C VAL A 5 2.95 19.35 7.53
N ARG A 6 2.02 19.48 6.56
CA ARG A 6 1.02 18.44 6.25
C ARG A 6 1.63 17.09 5.87
N LEU A 7 2.82 17.10 5.26
CA LEU A 7 3.53 15.88 4.87
C LEU A 7 4.34 15.24 6.01
N LEU A 8 4.52 15.91 7.16
CA LEU A 8 5.33 15.37 8.27
C LEU A 8 4.69 14.13 8.90
N LEU A 9 3.38 14.15 9.17
CA LEU A 9 2.67 13.04 9.78
C LEU A 9 2.63 11.80 8.85
N PRO A 10 2.23 11.90 7.57
CA PRO A 10 2.30 10.81 6.62
C PRO A 10 3.72 10.19 6.49
N ARG A 11 4.77 11.02 6.46
CA ARG A 11 6.16 10.53 6.40
C ARG A 11 6.57 9.75 7.65
N ARG A 12 6.17 10.21 8.84
CA ARG A 12 6.40 9.49 10.10
C ARG A 12 5.68 8.14 10.12
N LEU A 13 4.44 8.10 9.62
CA LEU A 13 3.68 6.86 9.49
C LEU A 13 4.32 5.90 8.48
N GLN A 14 4.83 6.40 7.36
CA GLN A 14 5.54 5.57 6.37
C GLN A 14 6.81 4.95 6.96
N ALA A 15 7.61 5.74 7.68
CA ALA A 15 8.77 5.24 8.39
C ALA A 15 8.40 4.18 9.45
N GLN A 16 7.33 4.40 10.23
CA GLN A 16 6.86 3.45 11.23
C GLN A 16 6.39 2.13 10.61
N VAL A 17 5.70 2.21 9.46
CA VAL A 17 5.29 1.01 8.72
C VAL A 17 6.49 0.30 8.13
N GLY A 18 7.48 1.02 7.60
CA GLY A 18 8.74 0.45 7.15
C GLY A 18 9.43 -0.36 8.24
N LEU A 19 9.54 0.20 9.45
CA LEU A 19 10.06 -0.51 10.63
C LEU A 19 9.21 -1.73 11.01
N SER A 20 7.88 -1.63 10.90
CA SER A 20 6.97 -2.75 11.20
C SER A 20 7.06 -3.86 10.15
N LEU A 21 7.33 -3.51 8.90
CA LEU A 21 7.60 -4.46 7.82
C LEU A 21 8.95 -5.13 8.01
N ASP A 22 9.99 -4.37 8.38
CA ASP A 22 11.34 -4.90 8.60
C ASP A 22 11.43 -5.80 9.85
N ALA A 23 10.69 -5.43 10.92
CA ALA A 23 10.61 -6.20 12.16
C ALA A 23 9.71 -7.45 12.06
N LEU A 24 8.87 -7.54 11.03
CA LEU A 24 8.04 -8.72 10.80
C LEU A 24 8.97 -9.89 10.47
N ASN A 25 8.88 -11.02 11.19
CA ASN A 25 9.64 -12.21 10.80
C ASN A 25 9.03 -12.80 9.51
N LEU A 26 9.46 -12.23 8.39
CA LEU A 26 8.83 -12.32 7.08
C LEU A 26 8.93 -13.69 6.45
N LYS A 27 9.91 -14.50 6.88
CA LYS A 27 10.00 -15.87 6.41
C LYS A 27 8.80 -16.67 6.90
N ASP A 28 8.44 -16.50 8.17
CA ASP A 28 7.33 -17.21 8.80
C ASP A 28 5.99 -16.63 8.38
N ALA A 29 5.90 -15.29 8.29
CA ALA A 29 4.69 -14.60 7.84
C ALA A 29 4.33 -14.89 6.36
N LEU A 30 5.33 -14.92 5.46
CA LEU A 30 5.10 -15.31 4.07
C LEU A 30 4.88 -16.82 3.92
N ALA A 31 5.49 -17.65 4.77
CA ALA A 31 5.24 -19.08 4.80
C ALA A 31 3.80 -19.39 5.23
N GLU A 32 3.28 -18.70 6.24
CA GLU A 32 1.88 -18.77 6.67
C GLU A 32 0.95 -18.43 5.51
N LEU A 33 1.16 -17.27 4.87
CA LEU A 33 0.35 -16.85 3.72
C LEU A 33 0.41 -17.88 2.58
N LYS A 34 1.59 -18.45 2.27
CA LYS A 34 1.73 -19.47 1.23
C LYS A 34 1.05 -20.79 1.58
N SER A 35 0.93 -21.13 2.86
CA SER A 35 0.35 -22.40 3.31
C SER A 35 -1.15 -22.51 3.07
N TYR A 36 -1.85 -21.39 2.90
CA TYR A 36 -3.28 -21.40 2.61
C TYR A 36 -3.57 -22.03 1.25
N LYS A 37 -4.33 -23.13 1.24
CA LYS A 37 -4.99 -23.65 0.04
C LYS A 37 -6.14 -22.74 -0.41
N ASN A 38 -6.97 -22.32 0.55
CA ASN A 38 -8.08 -21.38 0.37
C ASN A 38 -7.95 -20.28 1.44
N PRO A 39 -7.34 -19.13 1.12
CA PRO A 39 -7.17 -18.06 2.09
C PRO A 39 -8.54 -17.43 2.44
N PRO A 40 -8.70 -16.91 3.66
CA PRO A 40 -9.81 -16.03 3.98
C PRO A 40 -9.87 -14.82 3.03
N GLU A 41 -11.07 -14.35 2.71
CA GLU A 41 -11.29 -13.29 1.71
C GLU A 41 -10.56 -11.99 2.06
N ASN A 42 -10.56 -11.62 3.35
CA ASN A 42 -9.81 -10.45 3.85
C ASN A 42 -8.30 -10.57 3.59
N VAL A 43 -7.71 -11.74 3.82
CA VAL A 43 -6.29 -12.01 3.54
C VAL A 43 -6.00 -11.84 2.06
N ARG A 44 -6.82 -12.48 1.21
CA ARG A 44 -6.66 -12.42 -0.23
C ARG A 44 -6.74 -10.99 -0.76
N ARG A 45 -7.77 -10.23 -0.35
CA ARG A 45 -8.00 -8.85 -0.81
C ARG A 45 -6.85 -7.92 -0.47
N VAL A 46 -6.30 -8.01 0.75
CA VAL A 46 -5.14 -7.20 1.16
C VAL A 46 -3.91 -7.54 0.33
N VAL A 47 -3.60 -8.82 0.17
CA VAL A 47 -2.42 -9.25 -0.60
C VAL A 47 -2.53 -8.81 -2.07
N VAL A 48 -3.69 -9.01 -2.69
CA VAL A 48 -3.94 -8.54 -4.06
C VAL A 48 -3.82 -7.02 -4.13
N GLY A 49 -4.36 -6.29 -3.15
CA GLY A 49 -4.23 -4.83 -3.06
C GLY A 49 -2.78 -4.35 -3.03
N VAL A 50 -1.90 -5.07 -2.33
CA VAL A 50 -0.45 -4.79 -2.32
C VAL A 50 0.16 -5.08 -3.69
N LEU A 51 -0.06 -6.27 -4.24
CA LEU A 51 0.49 -6.64 -5.55
C LEU A 51 0.06 -5.68 -6.66
N CYS A 52 -1.18 -5.18 -6.62
CA CYS A 52 -1.65 -4.16 -7.53
C CYS A 52 -0.85 -2.86 -7.42
N LEU A 53 -0.49 -2.40 -6.21
CA LEU A 53 0.38 -1.23 -6.05
C LEU A 53 1.80 -1.50 -6.53
N LEU A 54 2.29 -2.73 -6.40
CA LEU A 54 3.61 -3.13 -6.93
C LEU A 54 3.61 -3.33 -8.46
N GLY A 55 2.49 -3.08 -9.14
CA GLY A 55 2.40 -3.08 -10.61
C GLY A 55 1.78 -4.34 -11.23
N HIS A 56 1.33 -5.30 -10.43
CA HIS A 56 0.60 -6.45 -10.94
C HIS A 56 -0.85 -6.07 -11.32
N ARG A 57 -1.40 -6.72 -12.36
CA ARG A 57 -2.78 -6.45 -12.82
C ARG A 57 -3.78 -7.27 -12.03
N LEU A 58 -4.93 -6.67 -11.70
CA LEU A 58 -6.01 -7.37 -11.00
C LEU A 58 -6.56 -8.55 -11.82
N SER A 59 -6.57 -8.41 -13.15
CA SER A 59 -6.99 -9.48 -14.08
C SER A 59 -6.12 -10.73 -14.01
N GLY A 60 -4.86 -10.59 -13.58
CA GLY A 60 -3.93 -11.71 -13.40
C GLY A 60 -3.91 -12.30 -11.99
N LEU A 61 -4.76 -11.81 -11.07
CA LEU A 61 -4.77 -12.19 -9.65
C LEU A 61 -6.17 -12.67 -9.20
N THR A 62 -6.92 -13.28 -10.13
CA THR A 62 -8.32 -13.70 -9.95
C THR A 62 -8.46 -15.03 -9.20
N VAL A 63 -7.39 -15.79 -9.05
CA VAL A 63 -7.36 -17.00 -8.21
C VAL A 63 -6.12 -17.02 -7.33
N TRP A 64 -6.22 -17.68 -6.16
CA TRP A 64 -5.11 -17.68 -5.19
C TRP A 64 -3.82 -18.30 -5.73
N GLY A 65 -3.94 -19.33 -6.59
CA GLY A 65 -2.79 -19.93 -7.26
C GLY A 65 -1.97 -18.97 -8.13
N GLN A 66 -2.57 -17.86 -8.58
CA GLN A 66 -1.84 -16.79 -9.28
C GLN A 66 -1.16 -15.81 -8.31
N VAL A 67 -1.67 -15.68 -7.09
CA VAL A 67 -1.15 -14.77 -6.05
C VAL A 67 0.06 -15.39 -5.32
N GLN A 68 -0.03 -16.67 -4.97
CA GLN A 68 1.01 -17.39 -4.22
C GLN A 68 2.44 -17.28 -4.78
N PRO A 69 2.66 -17.34 -6.12
CA PRO A 69 4.01 -17.20 -6.70
C PRO A 69 4.68 -15.85 -6.42
N HIS A 70 3.88 -14.80 -6.14
CA HIS A 70 4.38 -13.45 -5.85
C HIS A 70 4.71 -13.22 -4.37
N LEU A 71 4.28 -14.10 -3.46
CA LEU A 71 4.52 -14.01 -2.01
C LEU A 71 5.98 -14.37 -1.62
N LYS A 72 6.97 -13.72 -2.25
CA LYS A 72 8.40 -13.98 -2.06
C LYS A 72 9.07 -12.81 -1.36
N ARG A 73 10.32 -13.00 -0.95
CA ARG A 73 11.15 -11.94 -0.36
C ARG A 73 11.25 -10.71 -1.27
N GLU A 74 11.16 -10.91 -2.59
CA GLU A 74 11.15 -9.82 -3.56
C GLU A 74 9.96 -8.87 -3.38
N MET A 75 8.74 -9.39 -3.12
CA MET A 75 7.57 -8.55 -2.86
C MET A 75 7.80 -7.64 -1.64
N GLN A 76 8.41 -8.17 -0.58
CA GLN A 76 8.74 -7.37 0.60
C GLN A 76 9.73 -6.26 0.26
N ARG A 77 10.81 -6.58 -0.47
CA ARG A 77 11.80 -5.58 -0.89
C ARG A 77 11.11 -4.47 -1.68
N GLN A 78 10.26 -4.84 -2.64
CA GLN A 78 9.47 -3.89 -3.41
C GLN A 78 8.54 -3.04 -2.52
N MET A 79 7.95 -3.59 -1.45
CA MET A 79 7.14 -2.80 -0.49
C MET A 79 7.98 -1.81 0.32
N LEU A 80 9.22 -2.15 0.68
CA LEU A 80 10.13 -1.29 1.43
C LEU A 80 10.69 -0.17 0.54
N ASP A 81 11.03 -0.50 -0.71
CA ASP A 81 11.55 0.43 -1.71
C ASP A 81 10.44 1.27 -2.36
N PHE A 82 9.17 0.96 -2.08
CA PHE A 82 8.04 1.65 -2.69
C PHE A 82 7.96 3.11 -2.24
N ASP A 83 8.11 4.01 -3.21
CA ASP A 83 7.90 5.43 -3.01
C ASP A 83 6.58 5.90 -3.65
N ALA A 84 5.55 6.08 -2.82
CA ALA A 84 4.27 6.65 -3.23
C ALA A 84 4.39 8.03 -3.87
N ALA A 85 5.41 8.83 -3.52
CA ALA A 85 5.62 10.15 -4.08
C ALA A 85 6.17 10.09 -5.51
N SER A 86 6.93 9.06 -5.88
CA SER A 86 7.41 8.84 -7.25
C SER A 86 6.31 8.34 -8.22
N GLN A 87 5.27 7.69 -7.68
CA GLN A 87 4.21 7.00 -8.44
C GLN A 87 2.95 7.87 -8.68
N GLN A 88 3.06 9.20 -8.57
CA GLN A 88 1.90 10.12 -8.59
C GLN A 88 1.07 10.03 -9.88
N SER A 89 1.73 9.84 -11.02
CA SER A 89 1.14 9.85 -12.37
C SER A 89 0.53 8.51 -12.81
N ALA A 90 0.89 7.40 -12.16
CA ALA A 90 0.39 6.08 -12.54
C ALA A 90 -0.97 5.80 -11.88
N GLU A 91 -2.09 6.25 -12.45
CA GLU A 91 -3.44 6.07 -11.86
C GLU A 91 -3.89 4.60 -11.72
N VAL A 92 -3.53 3.75 -12.67
CA VAL A 92 -4.09 2.39 -12.80
C VAL A 92 -3.76 1.48 -11.60
N PRO A 93 -2.49 1.34 -11.15
CA PRO A 93 -2.13 0.53 -9.98
C PRO A 93 -2.93 0.88 -8.71
N TRP A 94 -3.17 2.17 -8.48
CA TRP A 94 -3.94 2.64 -7.32
C TRP A 94 -5.42 2.33 -7.43
N LYS A 95 -6.00 2.46 -8.63
CA LYS A 95 -7.39 2.12 -8.88
C LYS A 95 -7.62 0.62 -8.69
N GLU A 96 -6.73 -0.21 -9.24
CA GLU A 96 -6.78 -1.67 -9.07
C GLU A 96 -6.58 -2.08 -7.62
N SER A 97 -5.64 -1.46 -6.90
CA SER A 97 -5.44 -1.70 -5.47
C SER A 97 -6.67 -1.33 -4.63
N ARG A 98 -7.29 -0.16 -4.89
CA ARG A 98 -8.51 0.26 -4.19
C ARG A 98 -9.65 -0.72 -4.43
N LYS A 99 -9.87 -1.10 -5.70
CA LYS A 99 -10.89 -2.08 -6.09
C LYS A 99 -10.68 -3.43 -5.41
N ALA A 100 -9.44 -3.89 -5.28
CA ALA A 100 -9.12 -5.15 -4.59
C ALA A 100 -9.50 -5.11 -3.10
N THR A 101 -9.40 -3.95 -2.45
CA THR A 101 -9.73 -3.75 -1.03
C THR A 101 -11.12 -3.14 -0.81
N GLU A 102 -11.96 -3.08 -1.83
CA GLU A 102 -13.27 -2.44 -1.73
C GLU A 102 -14.18 -3.19 -0.75
N GLY A 103 -14.89 -2.43 0.09
CA GLY A 103 -15.75 -2.96 1.16
C GLY A 103 -15.00 -3.61 2.33
N LEU A 104 -13.66 -3.70 2.29
CA LEU A 104 -12.87 -4.26 3.38
C LEU A 104 -12.66 -3.19 4.47
N THR A 105 -13.07 -3.51 5.70
CA THR A 105 -12.87 -2.60 6.83
C THR A 105 -11.57 -2.89 7.57
N SER A 106 -10.91 -1.84 8.08
CA SER A 106 -9.70 -1.99 8.88
C SER A 106 -9.99 -2.84 10.13
N GLU A 107 -11.16 -2.66 10.75
CA GLU A 107 -11.59 -3.44 11.91
C GLU A 107 -11.68 -4.95 11.64
N GLU A 108 -12.25 -5.35 10.49
CA GLU A 108 -12.33 -6.76 10.11
C GLU A 108 -10.95 -7.40 9.97
N VAL A 109 -10.00 -6.67 9.36
CA VAL A 109 -8.62 -7.14 9.21
C VAL A 109 -7.87 -7.14 10.54
N GLN A 110 -8.12 -6.18 11.42
CA GLN A 110 -7.53 -6.16 12.76
C GLN A 110 -8.04 -7.31 13.63
N LYS A 111 -9.31 -7.69 13.51
CA LYS A 111 -9.91 -8.80 14.27
C LYS A 111 -9.51 -10.18 13.73
N LYS A 112 -9.49 -10.35 12.41
CA LYS A 112 -9.39 -11.69 11.77
C LYS A 112 -8.13 -11.92 10.93
N GLY A 113 -7.32 -10.89 10.71
CA GLY A 113 -6.10 -10.99 9.90
C GLY A 113 -4.91 -11.54 10.69
N SER A 114 -3.98 -12.19 9.99
CA SER A 114 -2.66 -12.47 10.54
C SER A 114 -1.85 -11.17 10.68
N LEU A 115 -0.74 -11.21 11.43
CA LEU A 115 0.13 -10.05 11.61
C LEU A 115 0.62 -9.50 10.26
N ALA A 116 0.96 -10.38 9.32
CA ALA A 116 1.41 -10.00 7.98
C ALA A 116 0.35 -9.16 7.26
N VAL A 117 -0.90 -9.61 7.28
CA VAL A 117 -2.02 -8.97 6.60
C VAL A 117 -2.36 -7.63 7.24
N LYS A 118 -2.30 -7.54 8.57
CA LYS A 118 -2.47 -6.27 9.29
C LYS A 118 -1.42 -5.24 8.88
N THR A 119 -0.16 -5.64 8.81
CA THR A 119 0.92 -4.73 8.41
C THR A 119 0.81 -4.34 6.94
N MET A 120 0.48 -5.29 6.05
CA MET A 120 0.23 -5.01 4.63
C MET A 120 -0.93 -4.03 4.42
N LEU A 121 -2.02 -4.17 5.17
CA LEU A 121 -3.14 -3.23 5.10
C LEU A 121 -2.70 -1.84 5.58
N LYS A 122 -2.02 -1.77 6.73
CA LYS A 122 -1.50 -0.49 7.25
C LYS A 122 -0.56 0.18 6.24
N TRP A 123 0.27 -0.61 5.55
CA TRP A 123 1.12 -0.13 4.46
C TRP A 123 0.31 0.42 3.28
N LEU A 124 -0.77 -0.24 2.87
CA LEU A 124 -1.66 0.28 1.83
C LEU A 124 -2.29 1.62 2.23
N GLU A 125 -2.81 1.71 3.46
CA GLU A 125 -3.47 2.93 3.97
C GLU A 125 -2.50 4.12 4.02
N VAL A 126 -1.30 3.90 4.55
CA VAL A 126 -0.28 4.96 4.63
C VAL A 126 0.17 5.42 3.25
N ASN A 127 0.40 4.51 2.30
CA ASN A 127 0.79 4.89 0.95
C ASN A 127 -0.32 5.64 0.20
N ARG A 128 -1.60 5.27 0.42
CA ARG A 128 -2.74 5.99 -0.15
C ARG A 128 -2.85 7.40 0.42
N LEU A 129 -2.60 7.58 1.72
CA LEU A 129 -2.56 8.89 2.37
C LEU A 129 -1.41 9.75 1.82
N MET A 130 -0.21 9.17 1.70
CA MET A 130 0.95 9.85 1.10
C MET A 130 0.66 10.35 -0.31
N ARG A 131 0.04 9.52 -1.16
CA ARG A 131 -0.36 9.94 -2.51
C ARG A 131 -1.41 11.05 -2.48
N HIS A 132 -2.43 10.93 -1.63
CA HIS A 132 -3.47 11.95 -1.49
C HIS A 132 -2.87 13.32 -1.14
N GLU A 133 -2.00 13.37 -0.13
CA GLU A 133 -1.34 14.60 0.28
C GLU A 133 -0.37 15.14 -0.79
N ALA A 134 0.35 14.26 -1.50
CA ALA A 134 1.25 14.66 -2.58
C ALA A 134 0.48 15.28 -3.76
N VAL A 135 -0.63 14.66 -4.18
CA VAL A 135 -1.50 15.18 -5.24
C VAL A 135 -2.14 16.51 -4.80
N ALA A 136 -2.65 16.60 -3.57
CA ALA A 136 -3.21 17.85 -3.04
C ALA A 136 -2.16 18.98 -3.01
N ALA A 137 -0.93 18.67 -2.60
CA ALA A 137 0.16 19.64 -2.61
C ALA A 137 0.57 20.07 -4.04
N ALA A 138 0.53 19.17 -5.02
CA ALA A 138 0.80 19.48 -6.42
C ALA A 138 -0.28 20.39 -7.02
N VAL A 139 -1.55 20.13 -6.72
CA VAL A 139 -2.68 20.98 -7.16
C VAL A 139 -2.56 22.39 -6.59
N VAL A 140 -2.21 22.54 -5.30
CA VAL A 140 -1.99 23.86 -4.68
C VAL A 140 -0.85 24.61 -5.37
N LYS A 141 0.27 23.94 -5.71
CA LYS A 141 1.38 24.57 -6.43
C LYS A 141 0.97 25.09 -7.81
N LEU A 142 0.16 24.32 -8.55
CA LEU A 142 -0.35 24.71 -9.86
C LEU A 142 -1.38 25.85 -9.80
N ALA A 143 -2.10 25.98 -8.68
CA ALA A 143 -3.09 27.03 -8.46
C ALA A 143 -2.48 28.38 -8.03
N THR A 144 -1.22 28.39 -7.55
CA THR A 144 -0.46 29.63 -7.30
C THR A 144 0.30 30.06 -8.56
N PRO A 145 -0.06 31.18 -9.21
CA PRO A 145 0.69 31.68 -10.37
C PRO A 145 2.12 32.10 -9.98
N PRO A 146 3.13 31.88 -10.83
CA PRO A 146 4.45 32.47 -10.66
C PRO A 146 4.35 33.97 -10.98
N ASN A 147 4.75 34.82 -10.04
CA ASN A 147 4.78 36.30 -10.10
C ASN A 147 3.43 37.02 -9.97
N ALA A 148 3.12 37.45 -8.75
CA ALA A 148 2.57 38.79 -8.56
C ALA A 148 3.79 39.73 -8.35
N PRO A 149 4.05 40.70 -9.23
CA PRO A 149 5.11 41.68 -8.99
C PRO A 149 4.73 42.60 -7.82
N GLU A 150 5.77 43.09 -7.13
CA GLU A 150 5.76 44.02 -5.99
C GLU A 150 4.97 45.31 -6.22
#